data_AF-A0A2N6BED6-F1
#
_entry.id   AF-A0A2N6BED6-F1
#
_cell.length_a   1.000
_cell.length_b   1.000
_cell.length_c   1.000
_cell.angle_alpha   90.00
_cell.angle_beta   90.00
_cell.angle_gamma   90.00
#
_symmetry.space_group_name_H-M   'P 1'
#
loop_
_entity.id
_entity.type
_entity.pdbx_description
1 polymer ?
#
loop_
_entity_poly.entity_id
_entity_poly.type
_entity_poly.pdbx_seq_one_letter_code
_entity_poly.pdbx_strand_id
1 'polypeptide(L)'
;MNLSRRTPRRRFQLSHSSERRKKALKRRAAAHFGDKPNPSTLYGFSSNYSDILNHLWLIAEELSAYPLVNAIFYRTSKERVEVVVVAERPMTKMISLLLEGRREELGIKFPCQRWDLRVIQDNPSPGHGFSSYPLSSQ
;
A
#
# COMPACT_ATOMS: atom_id res chain seq x y z
N MET A 1 40.52 -35.11 54.90
CA MET A 1 41.40 -34.15 54.18
C MET A 1 40.94 -34.04 52.72
N ASN A 2 40.74 -32.80 52.26
CA ASN A 2 40.84 -32.26 50.89
C ASN A 2 40.08 -32.86 49.68
N LEU A 3 39.02 -32.14 49.28
CA LEU A 3 38.81 -31.47 47.97
C LEU A 3 39.23 -32.17 46.66
N SER A 4 38.25 -32.51 45.81
CA SER A 4 38.05 -31.89 44.47
C SER A 4 36.97 -32.63 43.66
N ARG A 5 35.84 -31.97 43.35
CA ARG A 5 35.54 -31.22 42.10
C ARG A 5 35.28 -32.17 40.91
N ARG A 6 34.02 -32.30 40.47
CA ARG A 6 33.43 -31.65 39.24
C ARG A 6 34.16 -32.12 37.96
N THR A 7 33.56 -32.69 36.91
CA THR A 7 32.33 -32.32 36.17
C THR A 7 32.20 -33.26 34.95
N PRO A 8 30.99 -33.54 34.41
CA PRO A 8 30.81 -34.23 33.14
C PRO A 8 31.18 -33.32 31.94
N ARG A 9 31.87 -33.89 30.96
CA ARG A 9 32.34 -33.23 29.73
C ARG A 9 31.14 -32.93 28.80
N ARG A 10 30.64 -31.69 28.93
CA ARG A 10 30.14 -30.76 27.89
C ARG A 10 29.48 -31.40 26.64
N ARG A 11 28.16 -31.53 26.70
CA ARG A 11 27.26 -31.61 25.53
C ARG A 11 27.32 -30.25 24.80
N PHE A 12 27.64 -30.26 23.50
CA PHE A 12 27.56 -29.06 22.66
C PHE A 12 26.10 -28.60 22.59
N GLN A 13 25.73 -27.56 23.35
CA GLN A 13 24.52 -26.80 23.09
C GLN A 13 24.83 -25.78 22.00
N LEU A 14 24.44 -26.09 20.77
CA LEU A 14 24.39 -25.10 19.70
C LEU A 14 23.39 -24.02 20.09
N SER A 15 23.94 -22.83 20.22
CA SER A 15 23.32 -21.58 20.62
C SER A 15 21.97 -21.29 19.96
N HIS A 16 20.89 -21.32 20.76
CA HIS A 16 19.58 -20.70 20.47
C HIS A 16 19.66 -19.18 20.21
N SER A 17 20.85 -18.56 20.26
CA SER A 17 21.04 -17.13 20.02
C SER A 17 20.98 -16.76 18.53
N SER A 18 21.25 -17.69 17.61
CA SER A 18 21.27 -17.44 16.16
C SER A 18 19.86 -17.18 15.60
N GLU A 19 18.86 -17.95 16.01
CA GLU A 19 17.48 -17.77 15.54
C GLU A 19 16.86 -16.46 16.02
N ARG A 20 17.11 -16.09 17.28
CA ARG A 20 16.63 -14.82 17.83
C ARG A 20 17.24 -13.63 17.09
N ARG A 21 18.51 -13.72 16.71
CA ARG A 21 19.21 -12.68 15.93
C ARG A 21 18.68 -12.59 14.49
N LYS A 22 18.40 -13.73 13.83
CA LYS A 22 17.75 -13.75 12.51
C LYS A 22 16.31 -13.20 12.55
N LYS A 23 15.52 -13.52 13.59
CA LYS A 23 14.19 -12.92 13.80
C LYS A 23 14.25 -11.41 14.05
N ALA A 24 15.23 -10.95 14.83
CA ALA A 24 15.43 -9.52 15.09
C ALA A 24 15.87 -8.76 13.83
N LEU A 25 16.71 -9.38 12.98
CA LEU A 25 17.14 -8.79 11.71
C LEU A 25 15.99 -8.71 10.70
N LYS A 26 15.13 -9.74 10.62
CA LYS A 26 13.90 -9.69 9.81
C LYS A 26 12.92 -8.61 10.27
N ARG A 27 12.77 -8.43 11.60
CA ARG A 27 11.94 -7.33 12.15
C ARG A 27 12.49 -5.96 11.84
N ARG A 28 13.82 -5.79 11.82
CA ARG A 28 14.48 -4.53 11.44
C ARG A 28 14.40 -4.25 9.94
N ALA A 29 14.52 -5.28 9.10
CA ALA A 29 14.27 -5.14 7.66
C ALA A 29 12.83 -4.69 7.38
N ALA A 30 11.84 -5.30 8.06
CA ALA A 30 10.43 -4.90 7.95
C ALA A 30 10.11 -3.51 8.52
N ALA A 31 11.03 -2.90 9.28
CA ALA A 31 10.89 -1.54 9.81
C ALA A 31 11.62 -0.49 8.94
N HIS A 32 12.54 -0.90 8.08
CA HIS A 32 13.26 -0.02 7.15
C HIS A 32 12.61 0.05 5.76
N PHE A 33 11.80 -0.94 5.39
CA PHE A 33 10.90 -0.84 4.24
C PHE A 33 9.57 -0.24 4.71
N GLY A 34 9.56 1.10 4.81
CA GLY A 34 8.43 1.92 5.22
C GLY A 34 7.27 2.00 4.23
N ASP A 35 6.97 0.91 3.51
CA ASP A 35 5.80 0.80 2.64
C ASP A 35 5.01 -0.46 3.01
N LYS A 36 4.20 -0.34 4.07
CA LYS A 36 3.00 -1.17 4.16
C LYS A 36 1.84 -0.30 3.67
N PRO A 37 1.30 -0.55 2.46
CA PRO A 37 0.09 0.12 2.04
C PRO A 37 -1.04 -0.27 3.00
N ASN A 38 -1.59 0.75 3.66
CA ASN A 38 -2.90 0.81 4.31
C ASN A 38 -3.35 -0.43 5.14
N PRO A 39 -2.95 -0.55 6.42
CA PRO A 39 -3.48 -1.56 7.32
C PRO A 39 -4.79 -1.06 7.99
N SER A 40 -5.86 -0.91 7.23
CA SER A 40 -7.21 -0.78 7.80
C SER A 40 -8.08 -1.96 7.40
N THR A 41 -8.04 -2.99 8.26
CA THR A 41 -9.04 -4.06 8.43
C THR A 41 -9.12 -5.19 7.39
N LEU A 42 -8.16 -6.13 7.47
CA LEU A 42 -8.17 -7.46 6.82
C LEU A 42 -9.35 -8.40 7.20
N TYR A 43 -10.39 -7.94 7.90
CA TYR A 43 -11.49 -8.79 8.40
C TYR A 43 -12.88 -8.14 8.30
N GLY A 44 -13.09 -7.18 7.39
CA GLY A 44 -14.39 -6.51 7.26
C GLY A 44 -14.79 -6.04 5.86
N PHE A 45 -13.95 -6.26 4.85
CA PHE A 45 -14.33 -6.05 3.46
C PHE A 45 -14.72 -7.39 2.84
N SER A 46 -16.02 -7.68 2.82
CA SER A 46 -16.61 -8.75 2.02
C SER A 46 -16.29 -8.54 0.53
N SER A 47 -16.15 -9.64 -0.22
CA SER A 47 -16.15 -9.85 -1.70
C SER A 47 -15.72 -8.75 -2.68
N ASN A 48 -16.03 -7.48 -2.43
CA ASN A 48 -15.89 -6.34 -3.31
C ASN A 48 -14.51 -5.67 -3.24
N TYR A 49 -13.65 -6.01 -2.27
CA TYR A 49 -12.34 -5.37 -2.15
C TYR A 49 -11.42 -5.68 -3.33
N SER A 50 -11.40 -6.94 -3.77
CA SER A 50 -10.70 -7.33 -5.00
C SER A 50 -11.23 -6.57 -6.21
N ASP A 51 -12.55 -6.35 -6.27
CA ASP A 51 -13.16 -5.60 -7.37
C ASP A 51 -12.78 -4.12 -7.33
N ILE A 52 -12.78 -3.50 -6.15
CA ILE A 52 -12.31 -2.12 -5.96
C ILE A 52 -10.85 -1.99 -6.40
N LEU A 53 -9.98 -2.91 -6.00
CA LEU A 53 -8.58 -2.90 -6.41
C LEU A 53 -8.44 -3.09 -7.93
N ASN A 54 -9.22 -3.99 -8.54
CA ASN A 54 -9.23 -4.16 -10.00
C ASN A 54 -9.62 -2.87 -10.72
N HIS A 55 -10.63 -2.14 -10.25
CA HIS A 55 -11.01 -0.86 -10.85
C HIS A 55 -9.99 0.24 -10.66
N LEU A 56 -9.36 0.28 -9.48
CA LEU A 56 -8.26 1.21 -9.25
C LEU A 56 -7.08 0.92 -10.19
N TRP A 57 -6.81 -0.35 -10.47
CA TRP A 57 -5.81 -0.75 -11.46
C TRP A 57 -6.19 -0.31 -12.88
N LEU A 58 -7.45 -0.49 -13.30
CA LEU A 58 -7.94 -0.02 -14.61
C LEU A 58 -7.83 1.50 -14.76
N ILE A 59 -8.19 2.25 -13.71
CA ILE A 59 -8.01 3.72 -13.69
C ILE A 59 -6.52 4.06 -13.82
N ALA A 60 -5.64 3.35 -13.11
CA ALA A 60 -4.21 3.60 -13.18
C ALA A 60 -3.61 3.29 -14.55
N GLU A 61 -4.05 2.18 -15.17
CA GLU A 61 -3.65 1.78 -16.51
C GLU A 61 -4.08 2.83 -17.55
N GLU A 62 -5.35 3.26 -17.52
CA GLU A 62 -5.86 4.28 -18.44
C GLU A 62 -5.12 5.62 -18.26
N LEU A 63 -4.85 6.02 -17.02
CA LEU A 63 -4.13 7.26 -16.72
C LEU A 63 -2.63 7.17 -17.05
N SER A 64 -2.04 5.98 -17.05
CA SER A 64 -0.63 5.78 -17.42
C SER A 64 -0.34 6.13 -18.89
N ALA A 65 -1.36 6.13 -19.75
CA ALA A 65 -1.24 6.58 -21.13
C ALA A 65 -1.03 8.11 -21.26
N TYR A 66 -1.23 8.88 -20.18
CA TYR A 66 -1.08 10.32 -20.19
C TYR A 66 0.30 10.72 -19.66
N PRO A 67 1.19 11.31 -20.50
CA PRO A 67 2.57 11.61 -20.12
C PRO A 67 2.70 12.71 -19.05
N LEU A 68 1.61 13.42 -18.74
CA LEU A 68 1.58 14.44 -17.69
C LEU A 68 1.27 13.86 -16.30
N VAL A 69 0.90 12.58 -16.21
CA VAL A 69 0.60 11.89 -14.95
C VAL A 69 1.89 11.32 -14.37
N ASN A 70 2.30 11.84 -13.22
CA ASN A 70 3.54 11.46 -12.57
C ASN A 70 3.36 10.34 -11.55
N ALA A 71 2.21 10.32 -10.87
CA ALA A 71 1.90 9.31 -9.86
C ALA A 71 0.40 9.20 -9.62
N ILE A 72 -0.02 8.04 -9.11
CA ILE A 72 -1.40 7.80 -8.71
C ILE A 72 -1.38 7.25 -7.30
N PHE A 73 -2.14 7.89 -6.43
CA PHE A 73 -2.29 7.52 -5.04
C PHE A 73 -3.75 7.17 -4.77
N TYR A 74 -3.96 6.24 -3.85
CA TYR A 74 -5.29 5.84 -3.44
C TYR A 74 -5.35 5.56 -1.95
N ARG A 75 -6.54 5.71 -1.37
CA ARG A 75 -6.86 5.18 -0.06
C ARG A 75 -8.28 4.67 -0.05
N THR A 76 -8.48 3.58 0.66
CA THR A 76 -9.78 2.89 0.74
C THR A 76 -10.21 2.80 2.20
N SER A 77 -11.45 3.16 2.47
CA SER A 77 -12.18 2.88 3.70
C SER A 77 -13.50 2.16 3.37
N LYS A 78 -14.27 1.75 4.38
CA LYS A 78 -15.51 0.97 4.15
C LYS A 78 -16.58 1.73 3.36
N GLU A 79 -16.54 3.05 3.38
CA GLU A 79 -17.57 3.92 2.77
C GLU A 79 -16.98 4.86 1.73
N ARG A 80 -15.66 5.01 1.67
CA ARG A 80 -14.99 5.97 0.79
C ARG A 80 -13.78 5.37 0.08
N VAL A 81 -13.68 5.60 -1.21
CA VAL A 81 -12.45 5.41 -1.99
C VAL A 81 -12.00 6.77 -2.50
N GLU A 82 -10.79 7.15 -2.16
CA GLU A 82 -10.17 8.37 -2.66
C GLU A 82 -9.04 8.01 -3.60
N VAL A 83 -9.06 8.60 -4.79
CA VAL A 83 -8.02 8.48 -5.81
C VAL A 83 -7.46 9.87 -6.08
N VAL A 84 -6.16 9.97 -6.02
CA VAL A 84 -5.40 11.20 -6.17
C VAL A 84 -4.39 11.00 -7.27
N VAL A 85 -4.59 11.71 -8.36
CA VAL A 85 -3.70 11.69 -9.52
C VAL A 85 -2.76 12.88 -9.41
N VAL A 86 -1.46 12.65 -9.46
CA VAL A 86 -0.44 13.71 -9.43
C VAL A 86 -0.02 13.99 -10.87
N ALA A 87 -0.16 15.24 -11.29
CA ALA A 87 0.19 15.67 -12.65
C ALA A 87 0.90 17.03 -12.65
N GLU A 88 1.90 17.19 -13.51
CA GLU A 88 2.77 18.40 -13.52
C GLU A 88 2.07 19.68 -13.96
N ARG A 89 0.98 19.55 -14.73
CA ARG A 89 0.23 20.69 -15.26
C ARG A 89 -1.20 20.67 -14.75
N PRO A 90 -1.81 21.86 -14.54
CA PRO A 90 -3.23 21.93 -14.22
C PRO A 90 -4.02 21.15 -15.26
N MET A 91 -4.93 20.30 -14.76
CA MET A 91 -5.75 19.36 -15.50
C MET A 91 -6.01 19.80 -16.94
N THR A 92 -5.60 18.99 -17.91
CA THR A 92 -6.25 19.07 -19.22
C THR A 92 -7.71 18.67 -18.99
N LYS A 93 -8.65 19.44 -19.56
CA LYS A 93 -10.11 19.21 -19.47
C LYS A 93 -10.48 17.73 -19.70
N MET A 94 -9.68 17.04 -20.52
CA MET A 94 -9.80 15.61 -20.82
C MET A 94 -9.60 14.69 -19.61
N ILE A 95 -8.56 14.88 -18.79
CA ILE A 95 -8.33 14.04 -17.59
C ILE A 95 -9.46 14.26 -16.58
N SER A 96 -9.95 15.50 -16.43
CA SER A 96 -11.10 15.79 -15.57
C SER A 96 -12.36 15.04 -16.01
N LEU A 97 -12.68 15.09 -17.31
CA LEU A 97 -13.83 14.39 -17.87
C LEU A 97 -13.72 12.87 -17.71
N LEU A 98 -12.52 12.32 -17.90
CA LEU A 98 -12.26 10.89 -17.71
C LEU A 98 -12.50 10.46 -16.26
N LEU A 99 -11.92 11.18 -15.30
CA LEU A 99 -12.09 10.88 -13.88
C LEU A 99 -13.55 11.05 -13.43
N GLU A 100 -14.26 12.03 -13.98
CA GLU A 100 -15.68 12.24 -13.72
C GLU A 100 -16.54 11.08 -14.26
N GLY A 101 -16.31 10.65 -15.51
CA GLY A 101 -16.97 9.48 -16.08
C GLY A 101 -16.71 8.21 -15.28
N ARG A 102 -15.46 7.99 -14.85
CA ARG A 102 -15.11 6.86 -13.96
C ARG A 102 -15.80 6.95 -12.61
N ARG A 103 -15.89 8.15 -12.02
CA ARG A 103 -16.62 8.36 -10.75
C ARG A 103 -18.08 7.93 -10.87
N GLU A 104 -18.74 8.31 -11.96
CA GLU A 104 -20.14 7.97 -12.21
C GLU A 104 -20.35 6.47 -12.40
N GLU A 105 -19.53 5.85 -13.25
CA GLU A 105 -19.55 4.40 -13.49
C GLU A 105 -19.38 3.61 -12.16
N LEU A 106 -18.41 4.02 -11.35
CA LEU A 106 -18.10 3.39 -10.07
C LEU A 106 -19.18 3.65 -9.02
N GLY A 107 -19.83 4.81 -9.04
CA GLY A 107 -20.98 5.10 -8.18
C GLY A 107 -22.18 4.21 -8.48
N ILE A 108 -22.41 3.86 -9.76
CA ILE A 108 -23.45 2.90 -10.15
C ILE A 108 -23.07 1.48 -9.72
N LYS A 109 -21.81 1.09 -9.91
CA LYS A 109 -21.32 -0.27 -9.62
C LYS A 109 -21.16 -0.54 -8.13
N PHE A 110 -20.80 0.48 -7.35
CA PHE A 110 -20.59 0.40 -5.91
C PHE A 110 -21.43 1.45 -5.19
N PRO A 111 -22.77 1.31 -5.15
CA PRO A 111 -23.68 2.35 -4.65
C PRO A 111 -23.50 2.68 -3.17
N CYS A 112 -22.94 1.76 -2.39
CA CYS A 112 -22.63 1.97 -0.97
C CYS A 112 -21.29 2.67 -0.73
N GLN A 113 -20.53 2.96 -1.79
CA GLN A 113 -19.17 3.49 -1.72
C GLN A 113 -19.12 4.88 -2.37
N ARG A 114 -18.60 5.86 -1.63
CA ARG A 114 -18.31 7.19 -2.17
C ARG A 114 -16.96 7.16 -2.87
N TRP A 115 -16.93 7.57 -4.14
CA TRP A 115 -15.71 7.70 -4.93
C TRP A 115 -15.33 9.16 -5.10
N ASP A 116 -14.17 9.55 -4.60
CA ASP A 116 -13.61 10.88 -4.82
C ASP A 116 -12.33 10.76 -5.63
N LEU A 117 -12.42 11.15 -6.91
CA LEU A 117 -11.28 11.21 -7.81
C LEU A 117 -10.88 12.67 -8.01
N ARG A 118 -9.61 13.00 -7.75
CA ARG A 118 -9.08 14.36 -7.90
C ARG A 118 -7.66 14.36 -8.45
N VAL A 119 -7.30 15.46 -9.10
CA VAL A 119 -5.92 15.72 -9.54
C VAL A 119 -5.30 16.77 -8.63
N ILE A 120 -4.05 16.56 -8.27
CA ILE A 120 -3.21 17.51 -7.54
C ILE A 120 -1.86 17.65 -8.25
N GLN A 121 -1.12 18.71 -7.94
CA GLN A 121 0.20 18.95 -8.54
C GLN A 121 1.33 18.34 -7.71
N ASP A 122 1.15 18.32 -6.39
CA ASP A 122 2.15 17.83 -5.45
C ASP A 122 1.79 16.46 -4.90
N ASN A 123 2.79 15.64 -4.59
CA ASN A 123 2.55 14.36 -3.94
C ASN A 123 1.87 14.58 -2.58
N PRO A 124 0.86 13.75 -2.23
CA PRO A 124 0.22 13.86 -0.93
C PRO A 124 1.22 13.52 0.18
N SER A 125 1.14 14.27 1.30
CA SER A 125 2.04 14.05 2.43
C SER A 125 2.00 12.58 2.93
N PRO A 126 3.16 11.98 3.29
CA PRO A 126 3.23 10.57 3.73
C PRO A 126 2.32 10.23 4.93
N GLY A 127 1.97 11.23 5.74
CA GLY A 127 1.08 11.08 6.89
C GLY A 127 -0.41 10.90 6.56
N HIS A 128 -0.82 11.00 5.29
CA HIS A 128 -2.23 10.94 4.90
C HIS A 128 -2.77 9.53 4.61
N GLY A 129 -1.93 8.49 4.76
CA GLY A 129 -2.33 7.09 4.63
C GLY A 129 -2.63 6.64 3.20
N PHE A 130 -2.06 7.31 2.20
CA PHE A 130 -2.18 6.93 0.80
C PHE A 130 -1.25 5.77 0.46
N SER A 131 -1.72 4.91 -0.43
CA SER A 131 -0.93 3.89 -1.12
C SER A 131 -0.70 4.34 -2.55
N SER A 132 0.47 4.09 -3.14
CA SER A 132 0.77 4.43 -4.53
C SER A 132 0.48 3.26 -5.47
N TYR A 133 -0.11 3.53 -6.63
CA TYR A 133 -0.09 2.60 -7.75
C TYR A 133 1.20 2.79 -8.55
N PRO A 134 1.89 1.69 -8.91
CA PRO A 134 2.97 1.77 -9.88
C PRO A 134 2.38 2.13 -11.24
N LEU A 135 2.87 3.21 -11.85
CA LEU A 135 2.61 3.46 -13.26
C LEU A 135 3.45 2.45 -14.05
N SER A 136 2.82 1.68 -14.94
CA SER A 136 3.54 0.87 -15.90
C SER A 136 4.43 1.79 -16.72
N SER A 137 5.75 1.62 -16.62
CA SER A 137 6.73 2.48 -17.28
C SER A 137 6.38 2.66 -18.76
N GLN A 138 6.25 3.92 -19.20
CA GLN A 138 6.16 4.27 -20.63
C GLN A 138 7.45 3.94 -21.37
#